data_AF-A0A6C0KB23-F1
#
_entry.id   AF-A0A6C0KB23-F1
#
_cell.length_a   1.000
_cell.length_b   1.000
_cell.length_c   1.000
_cell.angle_alpha   90.00
_cell.angle_beta   90.00
_cell.angle_gamma   90.00
#
_symmetry.space_group_name_H-M   'P 1'
#
loop_
_entity.id
_entity.type
_entity.pdbx_description
1 polymer ?
#
loop_
_entity_poly.entity_id
_entity_poly.type
_entity_poly.pdbx_seq_one_letter_code
_entity_poly.pdbx_strand_id
1 'polypeptide(L)'
;MYFVYAFMILLMYFLAGINKARNFSGTVAGFKNMFFMKKLPNLFYQLAIFLVIVLEILAPLIILYSLQTDMYNDLAYFSSVGLAGFTILATIIYHFPPTGGEYYAFMKNLTATGSLMLLSTLF
;
A
#
# COMPACT_ATOMS: atom_id res chain seq x y z
N MET A 1 -22.27 4.68 7.47
CA MET A 1 -21.58 4.30 8.74
C MET A 1 -20.14 3.82 8.51
N TYR A 2 -19.85 3.12 7.41
CA TYR A 2 -18.49 2.58 7.12
C TYR A 2 -17.41 3.61 6.79
N PHE A 3 -17.80 4.84 6.40
CA PHE A 3 -16.89 5.88 5.92
C PHE A 3 -15.76 6.21 6.91
N VAL A 4 -16.05 6.36 8.20
CA VAL A 4 -15.03 6.71 9.21
C VAL A 4 -13.98 5.60 9.34
N TYR A 5 -14.41 4.34 9.34
CA TYR A 5 -13.50 3.18 9.43
C TYR A 5 -12.63 3.07 8.19
N ALA A 6 -13.25 3.21 7.00
CA ALA A 6 -12.53 3.23 5.74
C ALA A 6 -11.50 4.38 5.70
N PHE A 7 -11.90 5.58 6.14
CA PHE A 7 -11.00 6.73 6.23
C PHE A 7 -9.78 6.44 7.12
N MET A 8 -9.97 5.85 8.29
CA MET A 8 -8.87 5.50 9.20
C MET A 8 -7.91 4.48 8.58
N ILE A 9 -8.42 3.45 7.91
CA ILE A 9 -7.61 2.45 7.21
C ILE A 9 -6.80 3.12 6.10
N LEU A 10 -7.47 3.91 5.26
CA LEU A 10 -6.91 4.48 4.04
C LEU A 10 -5.98 5.68 4.32
N LEU A 11 -6.15 6.38 5.44
CA LEU A 11 -5.30 7.49 5.84
C LEU A 11 -3.84 7.07 5.99
N MET A 12 -3.58 5.87 6.53
CA MET A 12 -2.22 5.34 6.65
C MET A 12 -1.54 5.22 5.28
N TYR A 13 -2.24 4.71 4.28
CA TYR A 13 -1.72 4.56 2.92
C TYR A 13 -1.49 5.91 2.25
N PHE A 14 -2.46 6.83 2.38
CA PHE A 14 -2.33 8.17 1.81
C PHE A 14 -1.12 8.92 2.37
N LEU A 15 -0.94 8.90 3.70
CA LEU A 15 0.22 9.51 4.35
C LEU A 15 1.52 8.82 3.99
N ALA A 16 1.53 7.48 3.86
CA ALA A 16 2.69 6.74 3.41
C ALA A 16 3.09 7.12 1.98
N GLY A 17 2.12 7.29 1.07
CA GLY A 17 2.35 7.73 -0.30
C GLY A 17 2.97 9.13 -0.37
N ILE A 18 2.43 10.08 0.40
CA ILE A 18 3.01 11.44 0.51
C ILE A 18 4.44 11.38 1.06
N ASN A 19 4.68 10.59 2.09
CA ASN A 19 6.01 10.46 2.68
C ASN A 19 7.02 9.86 1.69
N LYS A 20 6.64 8.83 0.94
CA LYS A 20 7.46 8.23 -0.12
C LYS A 20 7.73 9.21 -1.26
N ALA A 21 6.74 10.04 -1.64
CA ALA A 21 6.91 11.07 -2.66
C ALA A 21 7.92 12.15 -2.23
N ARG A 22 7.84 12.62 -0.97
CA ARG A 22 8.81 13.59 -0.43
C ARG A 22 10.21 13.01 -0.30
N ASN A 23 10.30 11.74 0.08
CA ASN A 23 11.57 11.03 0.29
C ASN A 23 11.88 10.05 -0.85
N PHE A 24 11.58 10.42 -2.10
CA PHE A 24 11.62 9.51 -3.24
C PHE A 24 12.99 8.82 -3.40
N SER A 25 14.07 9.60 -3.47
CA SER A 25 15.43 9.06 -3.62
C SER A 25 15.83 8.12 -2.48
N GLY A 26 15.47 8.47 -1.24
CA GLY A 26 15.73 7.62 -0.06
C GLY A 26 14.93 6.32 -0.10
N THR A 27 13.67 6.39 -0.54
CA THR A 27 12.78 5.23 -0.69
C THR A 27 13.29 4.29 -1.78
N VAL A 28 13.75 4.82 -2.92
CA VAL A 28 14.36 4.04 -4.00
C VAL A 28 15.64 3.35 -3.52
N ALA A 29 16.51 4.06 -2.78
CA ALA A 29 17.73 3.48 -2.23
C ALA A 29 17.43 2.36 -1.21
N GLY A 30 16.47 2.59 -0.31
CA GLY A 30 16.02 1.58 0.65
C GLY A 30 15.46 0.34 -0.03
N PHE A 31 14.60 0.52 -1.04
CA PHE A 31 14.06 -0.59 -1.81
C PHE A 31 15.13 -1.39 -2.54
N LYS A 32 16.08 -0.71 -3.20
CA LYS A 32 17.21 -1.37 -3.87
C LYS A 32 18.05 -2.24 -2.92
N ASN A 33 18.22 -1.82 -1.67
CA ASN A 33 19.00 -2.56 -0.68
C ASN A 33 18.29 -3.82 -0.17
N MET A 34 16.97 -3.76 -0.04
CA MET A 34 16.13 -4.86 0.45
C MET A 34 15.74 -5.85 -0.65
N PHE A 35 15.60 -5.38 -1.89
CA PHE A 35 15.08 -6.20 -2.98
C PHE A 35 16.06 -7.32 -3.36
N PHE A 36 15.51 -8.53 -3.55
CA PHE A 36 16.28 -9.75 -3.84
C PHE A 36 17.12 -9.64 -5.13
N MET A 37 16.60 -8.95 -6.15
CA MET A 37 17.30 -8.74 -7.43
C MET A 37 18.04 -7.41 -7.43
N LYS A 38 19.24 -7.37 -6.83
CA LYS A 38 20.07 -6.15 -6.69
C LYS A 38 20.75 -5.64 -7.98
N LYS A 39 20.65 -6.40 -9.08
CA LYS A 39 21.31 -6.13 -10.37
C LYS A 39 20.39 -5.46 -11.41
N LEU A 40 19.19 -5.05 -11.03
CA LEU A 40 18.28 -4.40 -11.97
C LEU A 40 18.71 -2.95 -12.24
N PRO A 41 18.39 -2.39 -13.43
CA PRO A 41 18.64 -1.00 -13.74
C PRO A 41 17.97 -0.07 -12.73
N ASN A 42 18.60 1.07 -12.43
CA ASN A 42 18.05 2.01 -11.44
C ASN A 42 16.63 2.51 -11.80
N LEU A 43 16.35 2.60 -13.11
CA LEU A 43 15.05 2.94 -13.65
C LEU A 43 13.93 2.00 -13.16
N PHE A 44 14.23 0.70 -12.98
CA PHE A 44 13.24 -0.26 -12.47
C PHE A 44 12.79 0.10 -11.05
N TYR A 45 13.73 0.36 -10.14
CA TYR A 45 13.38 0.72 -8.77
C TYR A 45 12.66 2.05 -8.69
N GLN A 46 13.05 3.03 -9.51
CA GLN A 46 12.37 4.32 -9.60
C GLN A 46 10.93 4.17 -10.07
N LEU A 47 10.70 3.39 -11.14
CA LEU A 47 9.35 3.12 -11.65
C LEU A 47 8.50 2.34 -10.64
N ALA A 48 9.06 1.34 -9.97
CA ALA A 48 8.36 0.58 -8.94
C ALA A 48 7.89 1.48 -7.79
N ILE A 49 8.78 2.32 -7.25
CA ILE A 49 8.41 3.26 -6.18
C ILE A 49 7.41 4.31 -6.67
N PHE A 50 7.56 4.79 -7.91
CA PHE A 50 6.60 5.71 -8.50
C PHE A 50 5.19 5.09 -8.59
N LEU A 51 5.06 3.86 -9.08
CA LEU A 51 3.79 3.14 -9.15
C LEU A 51 3.17 2.93 -7.77
N VAL A 52 3.99 2.58 -6.77
CA VAL A 52 3.52 2.45 -5.38
C VAL A 52 3.01 3.77 -4.83
N ILE A 53 3.70 4.89 -5.09
CA ILE A 53 3.23 6.22 -4.65
C ILE A 53 1.88 6.56 -5.30
N VAL A 54 1.75 6.32 -6.61
CA VAL A 54 0.50 6.57 -7.33
C VAL A 54 -0.62 5.73 -6.74
N LEU A 55 -0.38 4.44 -6.50
CA LEU A 55 -1.35 3.54 -5.86
C LEU A 55 -1.74 4.04 -4.46
N GLU A 56 -0.76 4.32 -3.58
CA GLU A 56 -0.99 4.75 -2.20
C GLU A 56 -1.71 6.09 -2.07
N ILE A 57 -1.62 6.97 -3.08
CA ILE A 57 -2.31 8.26 -3.07
C ILE A 57 -3.68 8.16 -3.73
N LEU A 58 -3.77 7.55 -4.93
CA LEU A 58 -5.01 7.54 -5.70
C LEU A 58 -6.01 6.51 -5.18
N ALA A 59 -5.58 5.31 -4.80
CA ALA A 59 -6.48 4.26 -4.33
C ALA A 59 -7.32 4.71 -3.11
N PRO A 60 -6.73 5.30 -2.05
CA PRO A 60 -7.52 5.86 -0.95
C PRO A 60 -8.61 6.84 -1.36
N LEU A 61 -8.31 7.74 -2.29
CA LEU A 61 -9.26 8.77 -2.74
C LEU A 61 -10.40 8.14 -3.53
N ILE A 62 -10.08 7.21 -4.43
CA ILE A 62 -11.08 6.48 -5.24
C ILE A 62 -12.01 5.68 -4.32
N ILE A 63 -11.46 4.94 -3.37
CA ILE A 63 -12.24 4.09 -2.44
C ILE A 63 -13.19 4.95 -1.60
N LEU A 64 -12.71 6.06 -1.02
CA LEU A 64 -13.56 6.96 -0.23
C LEU A 64 -14.65 7.63 -1.07
N TYR A 65 -14.31 8.03 -2.30
CA TYR A 65 -15.26 8.65 -3.21
C TYR A 65 -16.37 7.66 -3.62
N SER A 66 -16.00 6.43 -3.94
CA SER A 66 -16.93 5.35 -4.27
C SER A 66 -17.87 5.03 -3.11
N LEU A 67 -17.37 4.93 -1.87
CA LEU A 67 -18.21 4.68 -0.67
C LEU A 67 -19.27 5.76 -0.42
N GLN A 68 -19.00 6.99 -0.85
CA GLN A 68 -19.88 8.13 -0.60
C GLN A 68 -20.92 8.30 -1.72
N THR A 69 -20.60 7.87 -2.95
CA THR A 69 -21.36 8.20 -4.15
C THR A 69 -21.87 6.99 -4.94
N ASP A 70 -21.44 5.79 -4.57
CA ASP A 70 -21.67 4.53 -5.29
C ASP A 70 -21.18 4.54 -6.76
N MET A 71 -20.29 5.49 -7.10
CA MET A 71 -19.68 5.59 -8.43
C MET A 71 -18.28 5.00 -8.45
N TYR A 72 -17.93 4.33 -9.56
CA TYR A 72 -16.63 3.70 -9.78
C TYR A 72 -16.32 2.49 -8.86
N ASN A 73 -17.35 1.72 -8.47
CA ASN A 73 -17.21 0.55 -7.59
C ASN A 73 -16.16 -0.47 -8.08
N ASP A 74 -16.13 -0.79 -9.38
CA ASP A 74 -15.09 -1.68 -9.94
C ASP A 74 -13.67 -1.15 -9.68
N LEU A 75 -13.48 0.17 -9.86
CA LEU A 75 -12.18 0.81 -9.64
C LEU A 75 -11.83 0.84 -8.15
N ALA A 76 -12.80 1.05 -7.27
CA ALA A 76 -12.61 0.98 -5.82
C ALA A 76 -12.31 -0.45 -5.33
N TYR A 77 -12.95 -1.46 -5.91
CA TYR A 77 -12.63 -2.87 -5.70
C TYR A 77 -11.18 -3.16 -6.06
N PHE A 78 -10.75 -2.84 -7.29
CA PHE A 78 -9.36 -3.06 -7.73
C PHE A 78 -8.36 -2.21 -6.95
N SER A 79 -8.73 -1.01 -6.53
CA SER A 79 -7.91 -0.15 -5.67
C SER A 79 -7.68 -0.81 -4.30
N SER A 80 -8.73 -1.38 -3.70
CA SER A 80 -8.65 -2.07 -2.41
C SER A 80 -7.79 -3.34 -2.49
N VAL A 81 -8.03 -4.16 -3.51
CA VAL A 81 -7.23 -5.37 -3.78
C VAL A 81 -5.78 -5.02 -4.12
N GLY A 82 -5.56 -3.95 -4.88
CA GLY A 82 -4.23 -3.47 -5.24
C GLY A 82 -3.42 -3.03 -4.02
N LEU A 83 -4.01 -2.23 -3.13
CA LEU A 83 -3.38 -1.87 -1.86
C LEU A 83 -3.08 -3.11 -0.99
N ALA A 84 -3.99 -4.08 -0.95
CA ALA A 84 -3.80 -5.32 -0.20
C ALA A 84 -2.62 -6.13 -0.76
N GLY A 85 -2.59 -6.32 -2.09
CA GLY A 85 -1.50 -7.01 -2.79
C GLY A 85 -0.15 -6.33 -2.58
N PHE A 86 -0.09 -5.00 -2.70
CA PHE A 86 1.11 -4.23 -2.37
C PHE A 86 1.54 -4.44 -0.91
N THR A 87 0.59 -4.40 0.03
CA THR A 87 0.88 -4.59 1.47
C THR A 87 1.47 -5.97 1.72
N ILE A 88 0.92 -7.03 1.10
CA ILE A 88 1.47 -8.39 1.18
C ILE A 88 2.90 -8.43 0.63
N LEU A 89 3.13 -7.88 -0.56
CA LEU A 89 4.46 -7.87 -1.19
C LEU A 89 5.48 -7.11 -0.33
N ALA A 90 5.11 -5.92 0.18
CA ALA A 90 5.96 -5.15 1.07
C ALA A 90 6.27 -5.94 2.35
N THR A 91 5.28 -6.63 2.91
CA THR A 91 5.47 -7.45 4.11
C THR A 91 6.49 -8.57 3.89
N ILE A 92 6.39 -9.27 2.76
CA ILE A 92 7.32 -10.34 2.42
C ILE A 92 8.73 -9.80 2.18
N ILE A 93 8.86 -8.67 1.47
CA ILE A 93 10.16 -8.10 1.13
C ILE A 93 10.88 -7.51 2.35
N TYR A 94 10.14 -6.83 3.23
CA TYR A 94 10.74 -6.03 4.31
C TYR A 94 10.69 -6.68 5.69
N HIS A 95 9.73 -7.57 5.97
CA HIS A 95 9.44 -8.03 7.33
C HIS A 95 9.44 -9.56 7.49
N PHE A 96 9.88 -10.30 6.47
CA PHE A 96 10.01 -11.75 6.53
C PHE A 96 11.50 -12.17 6.68
N PRO A 97 11.82 -13.13 7.58
CA PRO A 97 10.92 -13.89 8.46
C PRO A 97 10.42 -13.04 9.67
N PRO A 98 9.19 -13.27 10.15
CA PRO A 98 8.57 -12.47 11.21
C PRO A 98 9.16 -12.83 12.58
N THR A 99 10.39 -12.39 12.84
CA THR A 99 11.12 -12.66 14.08
C THR A 99 11.77 -11.38 14.61
N GLY A 100 12.06 -11.31 15.90
CA GLY A 100 12.67 -10.14 16.52
C GLY A 100 11.88 -8.85 16.27
N GLY A 101 12.57 -7.80 15.82
CA GLY A 101 11.97 -6.48 15.56
C GLY A 101 10.92 -6.45 14.43
N GLU A 102 10.97 -7.40 13.50
CA GLU A 102 10.09 -7.43 12.32
C GLU A 102 8.73 -8.06 12.60
N TYR A 103 8.57 -8.80 13.71
CA TYR A 103 7.34 -9.51 14.05
C TYR A 103 6.11 -8.59 14.11
N TYR A 104 6.22 -7.45 14.82
CA TYR A 104 5.10 -6.53 14.95
C TYR A 104 4.80 -5.76 13.66
N ALA A 105 5.82 -5.47 12.84
CA ALA A 105 5.62 -4.87 11.53
C ALA A 105 4.86 -5.81 10.60
N PHE A 106 5.24 -7.10 10.60
CA PHE A 106 4.53 -8.14 9.88
C PHE A 106 3.06 -8.24 10.30
N MET A 107 2.78 -8.31 11.61
CA MET A 107 1.41 -8.44 12.13
C MET A 107 0.55 -7.21 11.81
N LYS A 108 1.11 -6.00 11.88
CA LYS A 108 0.40 -4.77 11.48
C LYS A 108 -0.02 -4.83 10.01
N ASN A 109 0.87 -5.25 9.12
CA ASN A 109 0.56 -5.34 7.70
C ASN A 109 -0.41 -6.49 7.37
N LEU A 110 -0.36 -7.59 8.12
CA LEU A 110 -1.34 -8.67 8.00
C LEU A 110 -2.76 -8.17 8.33
N THR A 111 -2.91 -7.43 9.44
CA THR A 111 -4.18 -6.79 9.80
C THR A 111 -4.61 -5.77 8.76
N ALA A 112 -3.69 -4.92 8.27
CA ALA A 112 -4.00 -3.94 7.23
C ALA A 112 -4.48 -4.61 5.92
N THR A 113 -3.85 -5.72 5.54
CA THR A 113 -4.27 -6.54 4.40
C THR A 113 -5.69 -7.07 4.58
N GLY A 114 -5.99 -7.66 5.75
CA GLY A 114 -7.34 -8.15 6.05
C GLY A 114 -8.40 -7.04 6.01
N SER A 115 -8.08 -5.86 6.57
CA SER A 115 -8.96 -4.69 6.53
C SER A 115 -9.24 -4.20 5.11
N LEU A 116 -8.23 -4.18 4.22
CA LEU A 116 -8.40 -3.81 2.81
C LEU A 116 -9.20 -4.86 2.02
N MET A 117 -8.99 -6.14 2.29
CA MET A 117 -9.77 -7.23 1.68
C MET A 117 -11.23 -7.24 2.17
N LEU A 118 -11.48 -6.86 3.42
CA LEU A 118 -12.84 -6.65 3.90
C LEU A 118 -13.46 -5.40 3.27
N LEU A 119 -12.68 -4.33 3.11
CA LEU A 119 -13.14 -3.10 2.47
C LEU A 119 -13.53 -3.33 1.01
N SER A 120 -12.82 -4.21 0.29
CA SER A 120 -13.15 -4.54 -1.09
C SER A 120 -14.50 -5.23 -1.26
N THR A 121 -15.07 -5.86 -0.22
CA THR A 121 -16.39 -6.49 -0.30
C THR A 121 -17.55 -5.49 -0.19
N LEU A 122 -17.27 -4.19 -0.04
CA LEU A 122 -18.28 -3.13 0.03
C LEU A 122 -18.57 -2.49 -1.34
N PHE A 123 -17.88 -2.94 -2.39
CA PHE A 123 -18.01 -2.47 -3.77
C PHE A 123 -18.35 -3.64 -4.69
#